data_AF-A0A1S2MXJ2-F1
#
_entry.id   AF-A0A1S2MXJ2-F1
#
_cell.length_a   1.000
_cell.length_b   1.000
_cell.length_c   1.000
_cell.angle_alpha   90.00
_cell.angle_beta   90.00
_cell.angle_gamma   90.00
#
_symmetry.space_group_name_H-M   'P 1'
#
loop_
_entity.id
_entity.type
_entity.pdbx_description
1 polymer ?
#
loop_
_entity_poly.entity_id
_entity_poly.type
_entity_poly.pdbx_seq_one_letter_code
_entity_poly.pdbx_strand_id
1 'polypeptide(L)'
;MASRSTGRQNNASGSTRGAGSAKPGPYRGPKPGGSGRAGGKPRPGRPASSRPGAKPGEKRVGGPRPGGRRDAPAVKSGANKSDSKKFRPRKGQSGKIFAQERGERRAEQHYRGPHRPRRPRAAPVDRLDVHDPNGVRLQKLMAQAGVASRRVCEQMIEEGRVVVDGQPVTELGVRVDPAKATVQVDGITIQTDESKVYYAFNKPEGVLATMEDPEGRPCITDYLDPNKRERIFHVGRLDVATEGLLLLTNDGELANRLMHPSYEVPKKYLVQVRGPMEHGVGAEMKKGIRLEDGVAKVDEFRLVDSTPGHLLVEVTIHSGRNRIVRRLFDAVGHPVEKLVRTEMGPVRIGSQKQGTVRNLSKVEIGQLLAAVEL
;
A
#
# COMPACT_ATOMS: atom_id res chain seq x y z
N MET A 1 2.62 16.86 -65.14
CA MET A 1 3.19 18.05 -65.80
C MET A 1 3.38 19.10 -64.70
N ALA A 2 4.60 19.43 -64.27
CA ALA A 2 5.53 20.41 -64.88
C ALA A 2 4.94 21.85 -64.83
N SER A 3 5.57 22.92 -64.33
CA SER A 3 7.01 23.25 -64.09
C SER A 3 7.12 24.26 -62.91
N ARG A 4 8.07 24.22 -61.97
CA ARG A 4 9.49 24.68 -61.98
C ARG A 4 9.76 26.12 -62.49
N SER A 5 10.19 27.00 -61.57
CA SER A 5 11.26 28.03 -61.71
C SER A 5 11.54 28.62 -60.31
N THR A 6 12.65 28.40 -59.59
CA THR A 6 14.08 28.75 -59.75
C THR A 6 14.44 30.24 -59.72
N GLY A 7 15.05 30.67 -58.60
CA GLY A 7 15.80 31.91 -58.46
C GLY A 7 16.82 31.78 -57.32
N ARG A 8 18.11 31.69 -57.65
CA ARG A 8 19.24 31.52 -56.71
C ARG A 8 20.36 32.45 -57.14
N GLN A 9 20.92 33.25 -56.23
CA GLN A 9 22.28 33.76 -56.38
C GLN A 9 22.92 34.08 -55.02
N ASN A 10 24.23 33.86 -54.94
CA ASN A 10 25.07 34.03 -53.76
C ASN A 10 25.94 35.29 -53.91
N ASN A 11 26.43 35.82 -52.80
CA ASN A 11 27.85 36.16 -52.52
C ASN A 11 27.93 36.58 -51.03
N ALA A 12 28.85 36.11 -50.17
CA ALA A 12 30.32 36.12 -50.22
C ALA A 12 30.88 37.56 -50.24
N SER A 13 31.89 37.98 -49.46
CA SER A 13 32.71 37.31 -48.41
C SER A 13 33.66 38.34 -47.75
N GLY A 14 34.20 38.08 -46.55
CA GLY A 14 35.28 38.86 -45.92
C GLY A 14 35.05 39.08 -44.42
N SER A 15 35.67 38.41 -43.44
CA SER A 15 37.04 37.88 -43.24
C SER A 15 38.11 38.91 -42.84
N THR A 16 38.46 38.94 -41.54
CA THR A 16 39.81 39.01 -40.90
C THR A 16 39.71 39.66 -39.50
N ARG A 17 40.59 39.44 -38.50
CA ARG A 17 41.42 38.28 -38.08
C ARG A 17 41.99 38.56 -36.67
N GLY A 18 42.18 37.51 -35.87
CA GLY A 18 43.18 37.40 -34.80
C GLY A 18 42.86 37.99 -33.41
N ALA A 19 43.59 37.67 -32.34
CA ALA A 19 44.43 36.49 -32.01
C ALA A 19 45.12 36.72 -30.63
N GLY A 20 45.15 35.70 -29.76
CA GLY A 20 45.91 35.69 -28.49
C GLY A 20 45.29 36.47 -27.32
N SER A 21 45.66 36.22 -26.06
CA SER A 21 46.44 35.11 -25.45
C SER A 21 46.40 35.21 -23.91
N ALA A 22 46.86 34.14 -23.23
CA ALA A 22 47.27 34.07 -21.81
C ALA A 22 46.21 33.99 -20.68
N LYS A 23 46.51 33.13 -19.69
CA LYS A 23 45.90 33.06 -18.36
C LYS A 23 46.58 34.06 -17.42
N PRO A 24 45.94 34.41 -16.29
CA PRO A 24 46.57 34.11 -14.99
C PRO A 24 45.59 33.52 -13.96
N GLY A 25 46.12 32.89 -12.92
CA GLY A 25 45.36 32.53 -11.70
C GLY A 25 45.64 33.52 -10.55
N PRO A 26 45.08 33.32 -9.35
CA PRO A 26 45.40 34.14 -8.17
C PRO A 26 46.27 33.42 -7.12
N TYR A 27 47.05 34.24 -6.39
CA TYR A 27 48.01 33.83 -5.35
C TYR A 27 47.43 33.92 -3.92
N ARG A 28 48.26 33.57 -2.92
CA ARG A 28 47.93 33.40 -1.47
C ARG A 28 47.88 34.69 -0.61
N GLY A 29 47.04 34.63 0.45
CA GLY A 29 47.38 35.05 1.83
C GLY A 29 46.87 36.43 2.31
N PRO A 30 46.95 36.77 3.63
CA PRO A 30 47.52 36.01 4.76
C PRO A 30 46.60 35.83 6.01
N LYS A 31 47.12 35.18 7.09
CA LYS A 31 46.56 35.15 8.47
C LYS A 31 47.07 36.35 9.31
N PRO A 32 46.46 36.65 10.48
CA PRO A 32 46.93 36.12 11.78
C PRO A 32 45.76 35.64 12.69
N GLY A 33 45.88 35.09 13.90
CA GLY A 33 47.01 34.70 14.77
C GLY A 33 46.54 34.43 16.22
N GLY A 34 47.23 33.57 17.00
CA GLY A 34 46.94 33.26 18.43
C GLY A 34 46.12 31.97 18.66
N SER A 35 46.69 30.83 19.07
CA SER A 35 47.22 30.44 20.40
C SER A 35 46.13 30.05 21.43
N GLY A 36 46.10 28.86 22.03
CA GLY A 36 46.93 27.65 21.86
C GLY A 36 46.84 26.70 23.09
N ARG A 37 47.09 25.39 22.89
CA ARG A 37 47.16 24.30 23.92
C ARG A 37 45.86 24.02 24.72
N ALA A 38 45.67 22.86 25.36
CA ALA A 38 46.09 21.47 25.11
C ALA A 38 45.34 20.53 26.11
N GLY A 39 45.11 19.26 25.75
CA GLY A 39 44.91 18.17 26.73
C GLY A 39 43.63 17.31 26.60
N GLY A 40 43.79 15.99 26.78
CA GLY A 40 42.75 15.15 27.39
C GLY A 40 41.79 14.34 26.49
N LYS A 41 42.25 13.20 25.99
CA LYS A 41 41.45 11.94 25.95
C LYS A 41 41.96 11.05 27.11
N PRO A 42 41.23 10.03 27.64
CA PRO A 42 40.21 9.22 26.96
C PRO A 42 38.93 8.83 27.75
N ARG A 43 38.09 8.02 27.07
CA ARG A 43 36.94 7.20 27.55
C ARG A 43 37.39 6.03 28.49
N PRO A 44 36.51 5.10 28.93
CA PRO A 44 35.08 5.15 29.33
C PRO A 44 34.83 4.50 30.73
N GLY A 45 33.59 4.52 31.24
CA GLY A 45 33.21 3.76 32.44
C GLY A 45 31.74 3.32 32.50
N ARG A 46 31.50 2.00 32.59
CA ARG A 46 30.25 1.35 32.99
C ARG A 46 30.51 0.66 34.33
N PRO A 47 29.54 0.58 35.25
CA PRO A 47 29.21 -0.75 35.78
C PRO A 47 27.70 -0.99 35.89
N ALA A 48 27.34 -2.14 36.46
CA ALA A 48 26.02 -2.77 36.32
C ALA A 48 25.25 -2.91 37.64
N SER A 49 23.96 -3.20 37.49
CA SER A 49 23.09 -4.02 38.37
C SER A 49 23.48 -4.22 39.85
N SER A 50 22.58 -3.80 40.75
CA SER A 50 22.25 -4.62 41.94
C SER A 50 20.88 -4.28 42.52
N ARG A 51 20.14 -5.32 42.91
CA ARG A 51 18.97 -5.31 43.81
C ARG A 51 19.12 -6.60 44.62
N PRO A 52 19.07 -6.57 45.96
CA PRO A 52 17.88 -7.12 46.63
C PRO A 52 17.54 -6.47 47.98
N GLY A 53 16.33 -6.72 48.49
CA GLY A 53 15.88 -6.36 49.84
C GLY A 53 14.37 -6.55 49.98
N ALA A 54 13.90 -7.19 51.05
CA ALA A 54 12.50 -7.62 51.20
C ALA A 54 12.01 -7.67 52.66
N LYS A 55 10.68 -7.72 52.84
CA LYS A 55 9.87 -8.06 54.06
C LYS A 55 9.65 -6.93 55.10
N PRO A 56 8.66 -7.05 56.03
CA PRO A 56 7.30 -7.66 55.93
C PRO A 56 6.16 -6.92 56.73
N GLY A 57 4.91 -7.43 56.66
CA GLY A 57 3.77 -7.09 57.56
C GLY A 57 2.54 -6.54 56.80
N GLU A 58 1.26 -6.82 57.11
CA GLU A 58 0.59 -7.52 58.24
C GLU A 58 -0.65 -8.35 57.81
N LYS A 59 -1.38 -8.97 58.76
CA LYS A 59 -2.58 -9.83 58.57
C LYS A 59 -3.84 -9.23 59.26
N ARG A 60 -5.06 -9.54 58.75
CA ARG A 60 -6.25 -10.07 59.49
C ARG A 60 -7.50 -10.17 58.55
N VAL A 61 -8.19 -11.33 58.45
CA VAL A 61 -9.49 -11.75 59.10
C VAL A 61 -10.75 -11.02 58.55
N GLY A 62 -11.89 -11.64 58.18
CA GLY A 62 -12.27 -13.06 57.96
C GLY A 62 -13.81 -13.35 57.93
N GLY A 63 -14.28 -14.27 57.05
CA GLY A 63 -15.60 -14.98 57.05
C GLY A 63 -16.89 -14.20 56.66
N PRO A 64 -18.09 -14.84 56.48
CA PRO A 64 -18.43 -16.28 56.35
C PRO A 64 -19.33 -16.65 55.11
N ARG A 65 -19.91 -17.88 55.07
CA ARG A 65 -20.63 -18.54 53.93
C ARG A 65 -22.16 -18.22 53.85
N PRO A 66 -22.90 -18.61 52.78
CA PRO A 66 -23.54 -19.95 52.71
C PRO A 66 -23.47 -20.62 51.29
N GLY A 67 -24.22 -21.70 51.02
CA GLY A 67 -24.07 -22.51 49.79
C GLY A 67 -25.36 -23.07 49.17
N GLY A 68 -25.21 -23.94 48.15
CA GLY A 68 -26.28 -24.63 47.43
C GLY A 68 -25.71 -25.56 46.34
N ARG A 69 -26.29 -26.76 46.15
CA ARG A 69 -25.82 -27.78 45.19
C ARG A 69 -26.85 -27.99 44.06
N ARG A 70 -26.37 -28.19 42.82
CA ARG A 70 -26.68 -29.29 41.86
C ARG A 70 -26.20 -28.93 40.44
N ASP A 71 -25.87 -29.82 39.51
CA ASP A 71 -25.25 -31.18 39.58
C ASP A 71 -24.73 -31.54 38.15
N ALA A 72 -23.80 -32.50 38.06
CA ALA A 72 -23.41 -33.26 36.84
C ALA A 72 -22.56 -32.52 35.74
N PRO A 73 -21.84 -33.25 34.85
CA PRO A 73 -20.38 -33.39 35.05
C PRO A 73 -19.48 -33.15 33.81
N ALA A 74 -18.21 -32.79 34.05
CA ALA A 74 -17.18 -32.66 33.01
C ALA A 74 -16.09 -33.74 33.13
N VAL A 75 -15.71 -34.34 32.00
CA VAL A 75 -14.80 -35.49 31.91
C VAL A 75 -13.32 -35.03 31.83
N LYS A 76 -12.41 -35.83 32.40
CA LYS A 76 -10.98 -35.51 32.55
C LYS A 76 -10.09 -35.87 31.34
N SER A 77 -8.88 -35.31 31.40
CA SER A 77 -7.65 -35.60 30.65
C SER A 77 -7.49 -34.84 29.31
N GLY A 78 -6.40 -34.12 29.05
CA GLY A 78 -5.24 -33.79 29.90
C GLY A 78 -3.92 -34.26 29.28
N ALA A 79 -3.37 -33.43 28.38
CA ALA A 79 -2.05 -33.63 27.81
C ALA A 79 -1.29 -32.30 27.84
N ASN A 80 -0.16 -32.25 28.53
CA ASN A 80 0.80 -31.16 28.40
C ASN A 80 2.23 -31.70 28.41
N LYS A 81 3.10 -31.04 27.65
CA LYS A 81 4.46 -31.50 27.29
C LYS A 81 5.46 -31.23 28.43
N SER A 82 6.32 -32.21 28.72
CA SER A 82 7.75 -31.98 29.02
C SER A 82 8.51 -33.30 29.24
N ASP A 83 9.36 -33.70 28.29
CA ASP A 83 10.81 -33.93 28.50
C ASP A 83 11.45 -34.72 27.36
N SER A 84 12.24 -34.03 26.53
CA SER A 84 13.00 -34.64 25.44
C SER A 84 14.35 -35.17 25.92
N LYS A 85 14.39 -36.36 26.52
CA LYS A 85 15.66 -37.10 26.72
C LYS A 85 16.00 -37.93 25.48
N LYS A 86 17.23 -37.73 24.98
CA LYS A 86 17.75 -38.32 23.74
C LYS A 86 17.77 -39.86 23.81
N PHE A 87 16.91 -40.52 23.03
CA PHE A 87 17.10 -41.94 22.71
C PHE A 87 18.10 -42.08 21.55
N ARG A 88 19.22 -42.75 21.80
CA ARG A 88 20.15 -43.22 20.75
C ARG A 88 20.11 -44.75 20.74
N PRO A 89 19.66 -45.40 19.66
CA PRO A 89 19.67 -46.86 19.59
C PRO A 89 21.12 -47.37 19.59
N ARG A 90 21.40 -48.42 20.38
CA ARG A 90 22.69 -49.13 20.32
C ARG A 90 22.77 -49.91 19.01
N LYS A 91 23.91 -49.78 18.32
CA LYS A 91 24.22 -50.50 17.08
C LYS A 91 24.42 -51.98 17.43
N GLY A 92 23.61 -52.89 16.88
CA GLY A 92 23.85 -54.35 16.97
C GLY A 92 22.67 -55.28 17.31
N GLN A 93 21.48 -54.78 17.65
CA GLN A 93 20.29 -55.64 17.87
C GLN A 93 19.29 -55.54 16.71
N SER A 94 19.60 -56.23 15.62
CA SER A 94 18.66 -56.52 14.53
C SER A 94 18.13 -57.95 14.63
N GLY A 95 16.82 -58.09 14.87
CA GLY A 95 16.09 -59.36 14.76
C GLY A 95 15.86 -60.13 16.06
N LYS A 96 14.86 -61.04 16.02
CA LYS A 96 14.43 -61.98 17.08
C LYS A 96 13.58 -61.42 18.24
N ILE A 97 12.47 -60.76 17.92
CA ILE A 97 11.30 -60.69 18.84
C ILE A 97 10.03 -61.32 18.20
N PHE A 98 9.89 -61.33 16.87
CA PHE A 98 8.73 -61.89 16.15
C PHE A 98 9.12 -62.95 15.10
N ALA A 99 9.94 -63.93 15.48
CA ALA A 99 10.51 -64.91 14.55
C ALA A 99 9.77 -66.26 14.48
N GLN A 100 8.77 -66.51 15.34
CA GLN A 100 8.22 -67.87 15.57
C GLN A 100 6.69 -68.03 15.52
N GLU A 101 5.92 -66.99 15.17
CA GLU A 101 4.48 -67.16 14.87
C GLU A 101 4.24 -67.33 13.36
N ARG A 102 4.78 -68.42 12.79
CA ARG A 102 4.31 -68.93 11.50
C ARG A 102 3.19 -69.94 11.76
N GLY A 103 1.97 -69.42 11.91
CA GLY A 103 0.75 -70.22 11.87
C GLY A 103 0.39 -70.55 10.43
N GLU A 104 0.51 -71.83 10.05
CA GLU A 104 0.20 -72.31 8.71
C GLU A 104 -1.32 -72.39 8.47
N ARG A 105 -1.90 -71.36 7.83
CA ARG A 105 -3.08 -71.50 6.97
C ARG A 105 -2.94 -70.61 5.74
N ARG A 106 -2.36 -71.15 4.67
CA ARG A 106 -2.33 -70.52 3.35
C ARG A 106 -3.70 -70.65 2.70
N ALA A 107 -4.67 -69.85 3.14
CA ALA A 107 -5.93 -69.70 2.45
C ALA A 107 -5.68 -68.94 1.13
N GLU A 108 -5.94 -69.58 0.00
CA GLU A 108 -6.00 -68.92 -1.30
C GLU A 108 -7.22 -68.00 -1.34
N GLN A 109 -7.04 -66.76 -0.91
CA GLN A 109 -8.07 -65.73 -1.04
C GLN A 109 -7.47 -64.48 -1.65
N HIS A 110 -7.97 -64.16 -2.84
CA HIS A 110 -7.77 -62.88 -3.53
C HIS A 110 -8.41 -61.75 -2.72
N TYR A 111 -7.83 -61.39 -1.57
CA TYR A 111 -8.28 -60.26 -0.77
C TYR A 111 -7.85 -58.94 -1.43
N ARG A 112 -8.50 -58.60 -2.54
CA ARG A 112 -8.63 -57.22 -2.99
C ARG A 112 -9.52 -56.53 -1.96
N GLY A 113 -8.89 -55.97 -0.92
CA GLY A 113 -9.57 -55.10 0.03
C GLY A 113 -10.36 -54.03 -0.73
N PRO A 114 -11.51 -53.57 -0.20
CA PRO A 114 -12.54 -52.89 -0.97
C PRO A 114 -11.94 -51.79 -1.83
N HIS A 115 -11.95 -52.00 -3.15
CA HIS A 115 -11.55 -50.99 -4.12
C HIS A 115 -12.51 -49.82 -3.96
N ARG A 116 -12.12 -48.86 -3.13
CA ARG A 116 -12.82 -47.57 -3.01
C ARG A 116 -12.84 -47.02 -4.44
N PRO A 117 -14.02 -46.90 -5.07
CA PRO A 117 -14.09 -46.49 -6.46
C PRO A 117 -13.32 -45.18 -6.58
N ARG A 118 -12.37 -45.13 -7.52
CA ARG A 118 -11.52 -43.96 -7.72
C ARG A 118 -12.49 -42.82 -7.98
N ARG A 119 -12.62 -41.89 -7.01
CA ARG A 119 -13.62 -40.81 -7.03
C ARG A 119 -13.59 -40.22 -8.44
N PRO A 120 -14.73 -40.18 -9.17
CA PRO A 120 -14.73 -39.80 -10.57
C PRO A 120 -13.92 -38.52 -10.71
N ARG A 121 -12.89 -38.59 -11.55
CA ARG A 121 -12.02 -37.43 -11.79
C ARG A 121 -12.96 -36.33 -12.25
N ALA A 122 -12.95 -35.19 -11.58
CA ALA A 122 -13.78 -34.06 -11.96
C ALA A 122 -13.60 -33.81 -13.47
N ALA A 123 -14.68 -33.42 -14.15
CA ALA A 123 -14.65 -33.18 -15.58
C ALA A 123 -13.45 -32.28 -15.92
N PRO A 124 -12.76 -32.49 -17.07
CA PRO A 124 -11.59 -31.69 -17.41
C PRO A 124 -11.94 -30.20 -17.40
N VAL A 125 -11.25 -29.44 -16.55
CA VAL A 125 -11.34 -27.96 -16.44
C VAL A 125 -10.84 -27.25 -17.71
N ASP A 126 -10.37 -28.00 -18.71
CA ASP A 126 -9.97 -27.57 -20.06
C ASP A 126 -11.15 -27.02 -20.91
N ARG A 127 -12.30 -26.69 -20.30
CA ARG A 127 -13.49 -26.11 -20.96
C ARG A 127 -13.75 -24.65 -20.62
N LEU A 128 -13.02 -24.08 -19.65
CA LEU A 128 -13.09 -22.67 -19.32
C LEU A 128 -11.93 -21.94 -19.99
N ASP A 129 -12.22 -20.91 -20.79
CA ASP A 129 -11.20 -20.12 -21.50
C ASP A 129 -10.19 -19.47 -20.55
N VAL A 130 -10.62 -19.21 -19.30
CA VAL A 130 -9.81 -18.68 -18.20
C VAL A 130 -8.87 -19.71 -17.54
N HIS A 131 -8.83 -20.97 -17.98
CA HIS A 131 -7.94 -21.98 -17.38
C HIS A 131 -6.51 -21.95 -17.94
N ASP A 132 -5.55 -21.48 -17.14
CA ASP A 132 -4.10 -21.63 -17.43
C ASP A 132 -3.51 -22.83 -16.68
N PRO A 133 -3.06 -23.91 -17.36
CA PRO A 133 -2.40 -25.06 -16.73
C PRO A 133 -1.16 -24.69 -15.87
N ASN A 134 -0.44 -23.64 -16.24
CA ASN A 134 0.73 -23.12 -15.52
C ASN A 134 0.35 -22.14 -14.39
N GLY A 135 -0.88 -21.62 -14.43
CA GLY A 135 -1.41 -20.64 -13.50
C GLY A 135 -1.56 -21.14 -12.06
N VAL A 136 -1.86 -20.19 -11.18
CA VAL A 136 -2.11 -20.44 -9.75
C VAL A 136 -3.58 -20.81 -9.55
N ARG A 137 -3.83 -21.84 -8.75
CA ARG A 137 -5.20 -22.25 -8.36
C ARG A 137 -6.01 -21.08 -7.79
N LEU A 138 -7.22 -20.87 -8.31
CA LEU A 138 -8.09 -19.73 -7.99
C LEU A 138 -8.35 -19.58 -6.48
N GLN A 139 -8.68 -20.66 -5.76
CA GLN A 139 -8.90 -20.62 -4.31
C GLN A 139 -7.62 -20.30 -3.50
N LYS A 140 -6.44 -20.65 -4.04
CA LYS A 140 -5.14 -20.28 -3.42
C LYS A 140 -4.88 -18.81 -3.64
N LEU A 141 -5.17 -18.29 -4.83
CA LEU A 141 -5.00 -16.90 -5.21
C LEU A 141 -5.91 -15.97 -4.42
N MET A 142 -7.22 -16.26 -4.36
CA MET A 142 -8.19 -15.54 -3.52
C MET A 142 -7.78 -15.50 -2.03
N ALA A 143 -7.24 -16.62 -1.51
CA ALA A 143 -6.75 -16.66 -0.12
C ALA A 143 -5.46 -15.85 0.09
N GLN A 144 -4.56 -15.79 -0.90
CA GLN A 144 -3.39 -14.90 -0.88
C GLN A 144 -3.80 -13.43 -0.96
N ALA A 145 -4.76 -13.10 -1.83
CA ALA A 145 -5.43 -11.80 -1.90
C ALA A 145 -6.24 -11.46 -0.63
N GLY A 146 -6.46 -12.44 0.27
CA GLY A 146 -7.03 -12.23 1.61
C GLY A 146 -8.55 -12.23 1.67
N VAL A 147 -9.23 -12.74 0.65
CA VAL A 147 -10.70 -12.86 0.59
C VAL A 147 -11.22 -13.71 1.76
N ALA A 148 -10.72 -14.94 1.88
CA ALA A 148 -11.09 -15.87 2.95
C ALA A 148 -10.03 -16.98 3.11
N SER A 149 -10.31 -17.96 3.97
CA SER A 149 -9.53 -19.21 3.97
C SER A 149 -9.75 -19.98 2.66
N ARG A 150 -8.75 -20.76 2.20
CA ARG A 150 -8.84 -21.50 0.93
C ARG A 150 -10.11 -22.34 0.77
N ARG A 151 -10.62 -22.95 1.86
CA ARG A 151 -11.85 -23.76 1.83
C ARG A 151 -13.12 -22.91 1.67
N VAL A 152 -13.12 -21.70 2.25
CA VAL A 152 -14.22 -20.74 2.07
C VAL A 152 -14.16 -20.15 0.66
N CYS A 153 -12.97 -19.92 0.10
CA CYS A 153 -12.82 -19.57 -1.31
C CYS A 153 -13.33 -20.68 -2.24
N GLU A 154 -13.13 -21.97 -1.92
CA GLU A 154 -13.72 -23.09 -2.67
C GLU A 154 -15.26 -23.05 -2.62
N GLN A 155 -15.86 -22.76 -1.45
CA GLN A 155 -17.31 -22.57 -1.32
C GLN A 155 -17.82 -21.38 -2.14
N MET A 156 -17.15 -20.23 -2.10
CA MET A 156 -17.49 -19.05 -2.90
C MET A 156 -17.44 -19.31 -4.42
N ILE A 157 -16.52 -20.15 -4.87
CA ILE A 157 -16.47 -20.63 -6.26
C ILE A 157 -17.69 -21.52 -6.54
N GLU A 158 -17.94 -22.56 -5.75
CA GLU A 158 -19.11 -23.45 -5.93
C GLU A 158 -20.46 -22.70 -5.89
N GLU A 159 -20.55 -21.61 -5.11
CA GLU A 159 -21.69 -20.69 -5.02
C GLU A 159 -21.84 -19.75 -6.24
N GLY A 160 -20.89 -19.74 -7.19
CA GLY A 160 -20.90 -18.89 -8.38
C GLY A 160 -20.61 -17.41 -8.12
N ARG A 161 -20.01 -17.08 -6.97
CA ARG A 161 -19.75 -15.69 -6.52
C ARG A 161 -18.43 -15.12 -7.03
N VAL A 162 -17.69 -15.90 -7.80
CA VAL A 162 -16.37 -15.55 -8.34
C VAL A 162 -16.47 -15.42 -9.85
N VAL A 163 -16.02 -14.28 -10.37
CA VAL A 163 -15.92 -13.99 -11.79
C VAL A 163 -14.45 -13.81 -12.13
N VAL A 164 -14.00 -14.40 -13.24
CA VAL A 164 -12.64 -14.27 -13.78
C VAL A 164 -12.77 -13.78 -15.21
N ASP A 165 -12.15 -12.65 -15.53
CA ASP A 165 -12.15 -12.04 -16.87
C ASP A 165 -13.58 -11.90 -17.48
N GLY A 166 -14.55 -11.59 -16.63
CA GLY A 166 -15.98 -11.48 -16.98
C GLY A 166 -16.76 -12.80 -17.04
N GLN A 167 -16.11 -13.96 -16.93
CA GLN A 167 -16.75 -15.28 -16.90
C GLN A 167 -17.01 -15.74 -15.45
N PRO A 168 -18.25 -16.10 -15.04
CA PRO A 168 -18.51 -16.67 -13.72
C PRO A 168 -17.92 -18.08 -13.62
N VAL A 169 -17.14 -18.34 -12.57
CA VAL A 169 -16.46 -19.62 -12.35
C VAL A 169 -17.11 -20.38 -11.20
N THR A 170 -17.68 -21.55 -11.51
CA THR A 170 -18.25 -22.49 -10.53
C THR A 170 -17.40 -23.75 -10.33
N GLU A 171 -16.41 -23.98 -11.20
CA GLU A 171 -15.62 -25.22 -11.21
C GLU A 171 -14.41 -25.16 -10.28
N LEU A 172 -14.29 -26.14 -9.37
CA LEU A 172 -13.12 -26.27 -8.52
C LEU A 172 -11.89 -26.77 -9.28
N GLY A 173 -10.75 -26.14 -9.01
CA GLY A 173 -9.45 -26.52 -9.57
C GLY A 173 -9.00 -25.66 -10.74
N VAL A 174 -9.81 -24.69 -11.16
CA VAL A 174 -9.43 -23.62 -12.08
C VAL A 174 -8.14 -22.93 -11.61
N ARG A 175 -7.29 -22.60 -12.58
CA ARG A 175 -5.99 -21.95 -12.41
C ARG A 175 -5.96 -20.74 -13.33
N VAL A 176 -5.39 -19.65 -12.85
CA VAL A 176 -5.34 -18.37 -13.58
C VAL A 176 -3.95 -17.76 -13.44
N ASP A 177 -3.54 -16.93 -14.40
CA ASP A 177 -2.30 -16.15 -14.32
C ASP A 177 -2.49 -14.95 -13.38
N PRO A 178 -1.79 -14.89 -12.22
CA PRO A 178 -1.93 -13.78 -11.26
C PRO A 178 -1.61 -12.40 -11.83
N ALA A 179 -0.83 -12.31 -12.91
CA ALA A 179 -0.39 -11.05 -13.50
C ALA A 179 -1.30 -10.55 -14.63
N LYS A 180 -2.32 -11.32 -15.02
CA LYS A 180 -3.23 -10.97 -16.13
C LYS A 180 -4.72 -11.11 -15.79
N ALA A 181 -5.08 -12.11 -14.99
CA ALA A 181 -6.49 -12.43 -14.74
C ALA A 181 -7.12 -11.43 -13.77
N THR A 182 -8.19 -10.77 -14.22
CA THR A 182 -9.05 -9.93 -13.39
C THR A 182 -10.00 -10.83 -12.62
N VAL A 183 -9.76 -10.98 -11.32
CA VAL A 183 -10.62 -11.79 -10.45
C VAL A 183 -11.51 -10.88 -9.61
N GLN A 184 -12.82 -11.11 -9.67
CA GLN A 184 -13.83 -10.43 -8.88
C GLN A 184 -14.53 -11.42 -7.94
N VAL A 185 -14.82 -11.00 -6.72
CA VAL A 185 -15.60 -11.76 -5.73
C VAL A 185 -16.71 -10.87 -5.23
N ASP A 186 -17.96 -11.32 -5.36
CA ASP A 186 -19.16 -10.52 -5.04
C ASP A 186 -19.17 -9.13 -5.74
N GLY A 187 -18.61 -9.05 -6.94
CA GLY A 187 -18.47 -7.82 -7.72
C GLY A 187 -17.31 -6.89 -7.31
N ILE A 188 -16.46 -7.29 -6.37
CA ILE A 188 -15.26 -6.53 -5.96
C ILE A 188 -14.02 -7.17 -6.59
N THR A 189 -13.27 -6.41 -7.40
CA THR A 189 -11.97 -6.85 -7.92
C THR A 189 -10.96 -7.03 -6.81
N ILE A 190 -10.21 -8.13 -6.84
CA ILE A 190 -9.11 -8.41 -5.91
C ILE A 190 -7.77 -8.31 -6.64
N GLN A 191 -6.78 -7.64 -6.04
CA GLN A 191 -5.42 -7.70 -6.58
C GLN A 191 -4.79 -9.06 -6.28
N THR A 192 -4.35 -9.72 -7.34
CA THR A 192 -3.82 -11.08 -7.41
C THR A 192 -2.29 -11.11 -7.59
N ASP A 193 -1.70 -10.06 -8.17
CA ASP A 193 -0.26 -9.91 -8.38
C ASP A 193 0.45 -9.43 -7.10
N GLU A 194 1.22 -10.32 -6.47
CA GLU A 194 2.03 -10.03 -5.27
C GLU A 194 3.22 -9.08 -5.54
N SER A 195 3.56 -8.80 -6.80
CA SER A 195 4.59 -7.83 -7.16
C SER A 195 4.10 -6.37 -7.13
N LYS A 196 2.78 -6.16 -7.10
CA LYS A 196 2.19 -4.82 -7.04
C LYS A 196 2.22 -4.26 -5.62
N VAL A 197 2.62 -3.00 -5.50
CA VAL A 197 2.68 -2.28 -4.22
C VAL A 197 1.82 -1.03 -4.27
N TYR A 198 1.13 -0.75 -3.17
CA TYR A 198 0.23 0.38 -3.05
C TYR A 198 0.43 1.02 -1.68
N TYR A 199 0.77 2.31 -1.70
CA TYR A 199 1.08 3.08 -0.51
C TYR A 199 0.21 4.33 -0.44
N ALA A 200 -0.23 4.68 0.78
CA ALA A 200 -0.69 6.01 1.12
C ALA A 200 0.45 6.76 1.82
N PHE A 201 0.90 7.86 1.23
CA PHE A 201 1.82 8.81 1.85
C PHE A 201 1.04 10.02 2.37
N ASN A 202 1.19 10.37 3.64
CA ASN A 202 0.76 11.68 4.13
C ASN A 202 1.91 12.67 3.92
N LYS A 203 1.91 13.33 2.74
CA LYS A 203 2.93 14.29 2.33
C LYS A 203 2.88 15.53 3.24
N PRO A 204 3.97 15.93 3.90
CA PRO A 204 4.04 17.19 4.64
C PRO A 204 4.24 18.40 3.70
N GLU A 205 4.07 19.60 4.25
CA GLU A 205 4.45 20.84 3.55
C GLU A 205 5.97 20.89 3.26
N GLY A 206 6.38 21.65 2.26
CA GLY A 206 7.80 21.86 1.90
C GLY A 206 8.43 20.75 1.05
N VAL A 207 7.80 19.57 0.96
CA VAL A 207 8.27 18.43 0.15
C VAL A 207 7.77 18.54 -1.29
N LEU A 208 8.61 18.20 -2.28
CA LEU A 208 8.21 18.09 -3.68
C LEU A 208 7.55 16.74 -3.98
N ALA A 209 6.45 16.77 -4.75
CA ALA A 209 5.87 15.56 -5.33
C ALA A 209 6.65 15.10 -6.57
N THR A 210 7.87 14.60 -6.35
CA THR A 210 8.78 14.00 -7.34
C THR A 210 9.54 12.83 -6.72
N MET A 211 10.03 11.91 -7.55
CA MET A 211 10.91 10.81 -7.13
C MET A 211 12.39 11.21 -7.08
N GLU A 212 12.77 12.27 -7.80
CA GLU A 212 14.12 12.80 -7.88
C GLU A 212 14.05 14.33 -8.06
N ASP A 213 14.91 15.06 -7.35
CA ASP A 213 15.05 16.51 -7.46
C ASP A 213 16.51 16.91 -7.71
N PRO A 214 16.88 17.42 -8.91
CA PRO A 214 18.26 17.78 -9.24
C PRO A 214 18.86 18.90 -8.38
N GLU A 215 18.01 19.70 -7.70
CA GLU A 215 18.43 20.78 -6.81
C GLU A 215 18.62 20.31 -5.35
N GLY A 216 18.36 19.02 -5.05
CA GLY A 216 18.55 18.44 -3.71
C GLY A 216 17.53 18.89 -2.67
N ARG A 217 16.35 19.37 -3.09
CA ARG A 217 15.26 19.75 -2.19
C ARG A 217 14.51 18.49 -1.68
N PRO A 218 13.90 18.54 -0.48
CA PRO A 218 13.15 17.40 0.05
C PRO A 218 12.06 16.91 -0.90
N CYS A 219 12.03 15.61 -1.19
CA CYS A 219 11.12 14.99 -2.14
C CYS A 219 10.52 13.68 -1.60
N ILE A 220 9.76 12.93 -2.41
CA ILE A 220 9.03 11.74 -1.92
C ILE A 220 9.99 10.66 -1.43
N THR A 221 11.12 10.48 -2.11
CA THR A 221 12.09 9.40 -1.84
C THR A 221 12.74 9.49 -0.47
N ASP A 222 12.83 10.68 0.13
CA ASP A 222 13.33 10.89 1.51
C ASP A 222 12.46 10.22 2.58
N TYR A 223 11.21 9.87 2.24
CA TYR A 223 10.23 9.24 3.13
C TYR A 223 10.00 7.74 2.83
N LEU A 224 10.71 7.18 1.85
CA LEU A 224 10.63 5.78 1.47
C LEU A 224 11.72 4.95 2.17
N ASP A 225 11.47 3.66 2.35
CA ASP A 225 12.49 2.74 2.88
C ASP A 225 13.57 2.50 1.80
N PRO A 226 14.82 2.95 2.00
CA PRO A 226 15.88 2.82 0.99
C PRO A 226 16.30 1.37 0.73
N ASN A 227 15.88 0.42 1.58
CA ASN A 227 16.14 -1.00 1.39
C ASN A 227 15.16 -1.63 0.38
N LYS A 228 14.00 -1.01 0.12
CA LYS A 228 13.03 -1.46 -0.86
C LYS A 228 13.40 -0.97 -2.25
N ARG A 229 13.79 -1.91 -3.13
CA ARG A 229 14.12 -1.63 -4.54
C ARG A 229 12.90 -1.57 -5.46
N GLU A 230 11.76 -1.19 -4.92
CA GLU A 230 10.48 -1.12 -5.64
C GLU A 230 10.43 0.18 -6.47
N ARG A 231 10.33 0.06 -7.80
CA ARG A 231 10.18 1.22 -8.69
C ARG A 231 8.75 1.75 -8.62
N ILE A 232 8.46 2.56 -7.60
CA ILE A 232 7.18 3.23 -7.44
C ILE A 232 7.15 4.62 -8.08
N PHE A 233 5.95 5.13 -8.32
CA PHE A 233 5.65 6.48 -8.81
C PHE A 233 4.43 7.03 -8.09
N HIS A 234 4.25 8.36 -8.16
CA HIS A 234 3.16 9.07 -7.51
C HIS A 234 1.89 9.11 -8.40
N VAL A 235 0.72 8.90 -7.78
CA VAL A 235 -0.58 9.05 -8.45
C VAL A 235 -1.02 10.51 -8.35
N GLY A 236 -0.88 11.22 -9.46
CA GLY A 236 -1.02 12.68 -9.50
C GLY A 236 0.12 13.38 -8.76
N ARG A 237 -0.04 14.69 -8.53
CA ARG A 237 0.92 15.52 -7.78
C ARG A 237 0.18 16.35 -6.73
N LEU A 238 0.89 16.72 -5.68
CA LEU A 238 0.52 17.78 -4.75
C LEU A 238 1.57 18.88 -4.85
N ASP A 239 1.16 20.15 -4.72
CA ASP A 239 2.09 21.27 -4.67
C ASP A 239 3.01 21.16 -3.44
N VAL A 240 4.14 21.89 -3.46
CA VAL A 240 5.08 21.95 -2.35
C VAL A 240 4.39 22.40 -1.05
N ALA A 241 3.59 23.47 -1.14
CA ALA A 241 2.79 24.03 -0.06
C ALA A 241 1.43 23.33 0.14
N THR A 242 1.24 22.11 -0.37
CA THR A 242 0.01 21.33 -0.19
C THR A 242 0.34 20.01 0.50
N GLU A 243 -0.42 19.70 1.55
CA GLU A 243 -0.20 18.53 2.41
C GLU A 243 -1.18 17.40 2.09
N GLY A 244 -0.97 16.26 2.74
CA GLY A 244 -1.96 15.19 2.85
C GLY A 244 -1.73 14.02 1.91
N LEU A 245 -2.82 13.32 1.61
CA LEU A 245 -2.80 12.01 0.96
C LEU A 245 -2.24 12.10 -0.47
N LEU A 246 -1.16 11.36 -0.71
CA LEU A 246 -0.63 11.05 -2.03
C LEU A 246 -0.50 9.53 -2.15
N LEU A 247 -1.16 8.94 -3.14
CA LEU A 247 -1.02 7.51 -3.40
C LEU A 247 0.29 7.28 -4.19
N LEU A 248 1.03 6.22 -3.84
CA LEU A 248 2.22 5.78 -4.57
C LEU A 248 2.04 4.30 -4.95
N THR A 249 2.45 3.91 -6.15
CA THR A 249 2.35 2.53 -6.62
C THR A 249 3.37 2.22 -7.71
N ASN A 250 3.62 0.94 -7.99
CA ASN A 250 4.27 0.48 -9.23
C ASN A 250 3.25 -0.01 -10.28
N ASP A 251 1.95 0.13 -10.00
CA ASP A 251 0.86 -0.25 -10.90
C ASP A 251 0.52 0.87 -11.88
N GLY A 252 1.11 0.80 -13.07
CA GLY A 252 1.05 1.90 -14.05
C GLY A 252 -0.35 2.15 -14.59
N GLU A 253 -1.14 1.08 -14.73
CA GLU A 253 -2.50 1.20 -15.24
C GLU A 253 -3.44 1.84 -14.22
N LEU A 254 -3.45 1.33 -12.98
CA LEU A 254 -4.23 1.95 -11.89
C LEU A 254 -3.86 3.43 -11.72
N ALA A 255 -2.56 3.75 -11.67
CA ALA A 255 -2.12 5.14 -11.52
C ALA A 255 -2.57 6.02 -12.70
N ASN A 256 -2.48 5.53 -13.93
CA ASN A 256 -2.93 6.26 -15.11
C ASN A 256 -4.44 6.51 -15.06
N ARG A 257 -5.26 5.48 -14.78
CA ARG A 257 -6.72 5.64 -14.68
C ARG A 257 -7.13 6.59 -13.54
N LEU A 258 -6.52 6.47 -12.35
CA LEU A 258 -6.76 7.37 -11.21
C LEU A 258 -6.36 8.85 -11.48
N MET A 259 -5.44 9.09 -12.42
CA MET A 259 -5.07 10.42 -12.89
C MET A 259 -5.92 10.93 -14.05
N HIS A 260 -6.47 10.03 -14.88
CA HIS A 260 -7.12 10.39 -16.12
C HIS A 260 -8.51 11.03 -15.88
N PRO A 261 -8.82 12.18 -16.51
CA PRO A 261 -10.06 12.92 -16.22
C PRO A 261 -11.36 12.13 -16.41
N SER A 262 -11.40 11.16 -17.33
CA SER A 262 -12.62 10.40 -17.66
C SER A 262 -13.19 9.55 -16.53
N TYR A 263 -12.38 9.16 -15.54
CA TYR A 263 -12.82 8.38 -14.39
C TYR A 263 -13.33 9.25 -13.24
N GLU A 264 -13.26 10.58 -13.39
CA GLU A 264 -13.78 11.60 -12.46
C GLU A 264 -13.47 11.37 -10.97
N VAL A 265 -12.35 10.68 -10.67
CA VAL A 265 -12.05 10.17 -9.32
C VAL A 265 -12.05 11.33 -8.30
N PRO A 266 -12.94 11.33 -7.30
CA PRO A 266 -13.11 12.48 -6.41
C PRO A 266 -11.89 12.66 -5.51
N LYS A 267 -11.54 13.92 -5.25
CA LYS A 267 -10.41 14.32 -4.39
C LYS A 267 -10.97 15.31 -3.36
N LYS A 268 -10.90 14.94 -2.08
CA LYS A 268 -11.43 15.75 -0.97
C LYS A 268 -10.31 16.51 -0.30
N TYR A 269 -10.52 17.79 -0.07
CA TYR A 269 -9.56 18.70 0.53
C TYR A 269 -10.17 19.40 1.73
N LEU A 270 -9.40 19.48 2.81
CA LEU A 270 -9.64 20.42 3.90
C LEU A 270 -8.83 21.70 3.61
N VAL A 271 -9.54 22.82 3.60
CA VAL A 271 -9.04 24.14 3.21
C VAL A 271 -9.18 25.09 4.38
N GLN A 272 -8.08 25.74 4.77
CA GLN A 272 -8.12 26.84 5.73
C GLN A 272 -8.03 28.17 4.98
N VAL A 273 -8.98 29.07 5.24
CA VAL A 273 -9.04 30.43 4.70
C VAL A 273 -9.33 31.44 5.80
N ARG A 274 -9.10 32.72 5.54
CA ARG A 274 -9.53 33.78 6.46
C ARG A 274 -11.05 33.94 6.46
N GLY A 275 -11.60 34.13 7.65
CA GLY A 275 -13.00 34.50 7.86
C GLY A 275 -13.18 36.01 8.08
N PRO A 276 -14.44 36.51 8.02
CA PRO A 276 -15.66 35.77 7.65
C PRO A 276 -15.68 35.43 6.15
N MET A 277 -16.64 34.61 5.74
CA MET A 277 -16.92 34.29 4.33
C MET A 277 -18.38 34.63 4.02
N GLU A 278 -18.63 35.16 2.83
CA GLU A 278 -19.97 35.58 2.43
C GLU A 278 -20.93 34.39 2.27
N HIS A 279 -22.19 34.63 2.61
CA HIS A 279 -23.25 33.65 2.37
C HIS A 279 -23.47 33.48 0.86
N GLY A 280 -23.25 32.26 0.37
CA GLY A 280 -23.46 31.91 -1.04
C GLY A 280 -22.21 31.47 -1.80
N VAL A 281 -21.00 31.75 -1.28
CA VAL A 281 -19.72 31.34 -1.91
C VAL A 281 -19.70 29.85 -2.27
N GLY A 282 -20.12 28.97 -1.36
CA GLY A 282 -20.20 27.54 -1.63
C GLY A 282 -21.21 27.12 -2.70
N ALA A 283 -22.24 27.94 -2.97
CA ALA A 283 -23.20 27.72 -4.06
C ALA A 283 -22.64 28.27 -5.40
N GLU A 284 -21.93 29.40 -5.37
CA GLU A 284 -21.21 29.93 -6.52
C GLU A 284 -20.13 28.96 -7.01
N MET A 285 -19.30 28.44 -6.10
CA MET A 285 -18.27 27.44 -6.43
C MET A 285 -18.86 26.16 -7.03
N LYS A 286 -20.08 25.77 -6.66
CA LYS A 286 -20.80 24.62 -7.26
C LYS A 286 -21.40 24.94 -8.62
N LYS A 287 -21.91 26.17 -8.82
CA LYS A 287 -22.40 26.67 -10.10
C LYS A 287 -21.27 26.79 -11.13
N GLY A 288 -20.07 27.15 -10.68
CA GLY A 288 -18.85 27.19 -11.45
C GLY A 288 -18.32 28.62 -11.66
N ILE A 289 -17.01 28.76 -11.50
CA ILE A 289 -16.25 30.02 -11.57
C ILE A 289 -15.39 30.02 -12.82
N ARG A 290 -15.26 31.17 -13.49
CA ARG A 290 -14.40 31.33 -14.66
C ARG A 290 -12.94 31.52 -14.21
N LEU A 291 -12.08 30.58 -14.57
CA LEU A 291 -10.63 30.71 -14.41
C LEU A 291 -9.96 30.95 -15.78
N GLU A 292 -8.67 31.26 -15.76
CA GLU A 292 -7.82 31.46 -16.95
C GLU A 292 -7.87 30.28 -17.93
N ASP A 293 -7.88 29.05 -17.41
CA ASP A 293 -7.95 27.79 -18.17
C ASP A 293 -9.38 27.26 -18.32
N GLY A 294 -10.39 28.13 -18.20
CA GLY A 294 -11.80 27.81 -18.39
C GLY A 294 -12.60 27.68 -17.09
N VAL A 295 -13.88 27.32 -17.21
CA VAL A 295 -14.79 27.21 -16.05
C VAL A 295 -14.38 26.03 -15.17
N ALA A 296 -14.42 26.22 -13.85
CA ALA A 296 -14.14 25.21 -12.84
C ALA A 296 -15.22 25.24 -11.76
N LYS A 297 -15.61 24.07 -11.24
CA LYS A 297 -16.58 23.94 -10.16
C LYS A 297 -16.06 22.97 -9.09
N VAL A 298 -16.61 23.08 -7.88
CA VAL A 298 -16.52 22.02 -6.85
C VAL A 298 -17.78 21.17 -6.89
N ASP A 299 -17.65 19.89 -6.57
CA ASP A 299 -18.77 18.96 -6.51
C ASP A 299 -19.46 19.09 -5.13
N GLU A 300 -18.65 19.13 -4.08
CA GLU A 300 -19.08 19.37 -2.71
C GLU A 300 -18.38 20.59 -2.12
N PHE A 301 -19.10 21.28 -1.24
CA PHE A 301 -18.60 22.38 -0.41
C PHE A 301 -19.32 22.29 0.93
N ARG A 302 -18.56 22.30 2.02
CA ARG A 302 -19.07 22.23 3.40
C ARG A 302 -18.19 23.05 4.32
N LEU A 303 -18.76 24.02 5.04
CA LEU A 303 -18.12 24.61 6.21
C LEU A 303 -18.04 23.53 7.31
N VAL A 304 -16.84 23.23 7.77
CA VAL A 304 -16.56 22.22 8.81
C VAL A 304 -16.48 22.88 10.18
N ASP A 305 -15.75 23.98 10.28
CA ASP A 305 -15.55 24.73 11.52
C ASP A 305 -15.27 26.22 11.23
N SER A 306 -15.54 27.07 12.21
CA SER A 306 -15.39 28.52 12.15
C SER A 306 -14.79 29.04 13.44
N THR A 307 -13.49 29.32 13.41
CA THR A 307 -12.73 29.89 14.53
C THR A 307 -12.51 31.40 14.33
N PRO A 308 -12.19 32.18 15.38
CA PRO A 308 -11.88 33.60 15.22
C PRO A 308 -10.76 33.83 14.20
N GLY A 309 -11.10 34.50 13.10
CA GLY A 309 -10.17 34.81 11.99
C GLY A 309 -10.01 33.73 10.92
N HIS A 310 -10.37 32.47 11.18
CA HIS A 310 -10.13 31.36 10.23
C HIS A 310 -11.33 30.40 10.09
N LEU A 311 -11.62 30.03 8.85
CA LEU A 311 -12.64 29.06 8.48
C LEU A 311 -11.99 27.79 7.95
N LEU A 312 -12.56 26.64 8.32
CA LEU A 312 -12.19 25.32 7.82
C LEU A 312 -13.30 24.80 6.91
N VAL A 313 -12.97 24.60 5.64
CA VAL A 313 -13.92 24.20 4.60
C VAL A 313 -13.47 22.88 3.98
N GLU A 314 -14.39 21.92 3.88
CA GLU A 314 -14.20 20.71 3.07
C GLU A 314 -14.75 20.94 1.67
N VAL A 315 -13.93 20.65 0.65
CA VAL A 315 -14.33 20.67 -0.77
C VAL A 315 -13.97 19.37 -1.47
N THR A 316 -14.85 18.91 -2.35
CA THR A 316 -14.61 17.73 -3.20
C THR A 316 -14.54 18.16 -4.65
N ILE A 317 -13.54 17.68 -5.39
CA ILE A 317 -13.34 17.98 -6.81
C ILE A 317 -12.76 16.77 -7.56
N HIS A 318 -13.29 16.46 -8.74
CA HIS A 318 -12.74 15.44 -9.66
C HIS A 318 -11.57 15.98 -10.50
N SER A 319 -11.62 17.25 -10.93
CA SER A 319 -10.60 17.90 -11.78
C SER A 319 -9.19 17.91 -11.17
N GLY A 320 -8.20 17.46 -11.95
CA GLY A 320 -6.77 17.44 -11.62
C GLY A 320 -5.95 18.66 -12.09
N ARG A 321 -6.59 19.76 -12.53
CA ARG A 321 -5.91 20.96 -13.04
C ARG A 321 -4.94 21.58 -12.02
N ASN A 322 -3.88 22.23 -12.50
CA ASN A 322 -2.84 22.81 -11.65
C ASN A 322 -3.44 23.81 -10.64
N ARG A 323 -3.07 23.65 -9.35
CA ARG A 323 -3.49 24.50 -8.22
C ARG A 323 -4.99 24.80 -8.14
N ILE A 324 -5.85 23.93 -8.67
CA ILE A 324 -7.26 24.25 -8.96
C ILE A 324 -8.05 24.71 -7.73
N VAL A 325 -7.85 24.06 -6.57
CA VAL A 325 -8.53 24.46 -5.32
C VAL A 325 -8.08 25.85 -4.90
N ARG A 326 -6.78 26.15 -4.91
CA ARG A 326 -6.26 27.48 -4.57
C ARG A 326 -6.84 28.54 -5.51
N ARG A 327 -6.76 28.34 -6.82
CA ARG A 327 -7.32 29.27 -7.83
C ARG A 327 -8.83 29.51 -7.69
N LEU A 328 -9.61 28.48 -7.36
CA LEU A 328 -11.06 28.61 -7.11
C LEU A 328 -11.34 29.50 -5.89
N PHE A 329 -10.59 29.31 -4.80
CA PHE A 329 -10.72 30.08 -3.57
C PHE A 329 -10.17 31.51 -3.69
N ASP A 330 -9.06 31.69 -4.41
CA ASP A 330 -8.48 33.00 -4.74
C ASP A 330 -9.49 33.83 -5.57
N ALA A 331 -10.19 33.20 -6.54
CA ALA A 331 -11.18 33.85 -7.40
C ALA A 331 -12.45 34.33 -6.68
N VAL A 332 -12.82 33.72 -5.53
CA VAL A 332 -13.92 34.19 -4.66
C VAL A 332 -13.42 35.05 -3.49
N GLY A 333 -12.21 35.59 -3.57
CA GLY A 333 -11.67 36.51 -2.56
C GLY A 333 -11.20 35.88 -1.24
N HIS A 334 -11.16 34.54 -1.15
CA HIS A 334 -10.78 33.80 0.07
C HIS A 334 -9.51 32.98 -0.15
N PRO A 335 -8.32 33.61 -0.32
CA PRO A 335 -7.09 32.91 -0.64
C PRO A 335 -6.70 31.87 0.42
N VAL A 336 -6.18 30.74 -0.06
CA VAL A 336 -5.96 29.54 0.77
C VAL A 336 -4.69 29.64 1.61
N GLU A 337 -4.83 29.68 2.93
CA GLU A 337 -3.72 29.65 3.88
C GLU A 337 -3.14 28.24 4.00
N LYS A 338 -3.98 27.23 4.23
CA LYS A 338 -3.56 25.81 4.29
C LYS A 338 -4.44 24.92 3.44
N LEU A 339 -3.84 23.90 2.84
CA LEU A 339 -4.53 22.94 1.98
C LEU A 339 -4.03 21.52 2.26
N VAL A 340 -4.93 20.64 2.69
CA VAL A 340 -4.65 19.24 3.00
C VAL A 340 -5.58 18.35 2.18
N ARG A 341 -5.05 17.44 1.34
CA ARG A 341 -5.87 16.41 0.70
C ARG A 341 -6.17 15.30 1.71
N THR A 342 -7.43 15.12 2.06
CA THR A 342 -7.88 14.14 3.07
C THR A 342 -8.35 12.82 2.47
N GLU A 343 -8.82 12.84 1.22
CA GLU A 343 -9.36 11.67 0.50
C GLU A 343 -9.00 11.70 -0.99
N MET A 344 -8.82 10.53 -1.58
CA MET A 344 -8.70 10.34 -3.02
C MET A 344 -9.37 9.02 -3.42
N GLY A 345 -10.46 9.12 -4.20
CA GLY A 345 -11.37 8.01 -4.43
C GLY A 345 -11.86 7.44 -3.10
N PRO A 346 -11.80 6.12 -2.88
CA PRO A 346 -12.20 5.49 -1.62
C PRO A 346 -11.16 5.62 -0.49
N VAL A 347 -9.92 6.05 -0.78
CA VAL A 347 -8.83 6.04 0.20
C VAL A 347 -8.81 7.31 1.03
N ARG A 348 -8.81 7.14 2.35
CA ARG A 348 -8.73 8.21 3.35
C ARG A 348 -7.37 8.28 4.02
N ILE A 349 -6.97 9.49 4.39
CA ILE A 349 -5.78 9.74 5.21
C ILE A 349 -5.95 9.27 6.66
N GLY A 350 -7.18 9.39 7.20
CA GLY A 350 -7.51 8.98 8.56
C GLY A 350 -6.63 9.65 9.62
N SER A 351 -6.12 8.87 10.57
CA SER A 351 -5.22 9.31 11.65
C SER A 351 -3.73 9.19 11.30
N GLN A 352 -3.39 9.02 10.01
CA GLN A 352 -2.01 8.86 9.56
C GLN A 352 -1.22 10.16 9.77
N LYS A 353 -0.08 10.08 10.49
CA LYS A 353 0.77 11.25 10.77
C LYS A 353 1.45 11.77 9.51
N GLN A 354 1.69 13.08 9.43
CA GLN A 354 2.49 13.69 8.37
C GLN A 354 3.88 13.05 8.27
N GLY A 355 4.41 12.96 7.05
CA GLY A 355 5.70 12.31 6.76
C GLY A 355 5.69 10.78 6.87
N THR A 356 4.54 10.14 7.14
CA THR A 356 4.48 8.67 7.21
C THR A 356 3.93 8.07 5.92
N VAL A 357 4.48 6.92 5.54
CA VAL A 357 4.01 6.06 4.44
C VAL A 357 3.44 4.79 5.06
N ARG A 358 2.26 4.35 4.59
CA ARG A 358 1.66 3.06 4.95
C ARG A 358 1.29 2.27 3.70
N ASN A 359 1.27 0.95 3.81
CA ASN A 359 0.61 0.11 2.81
C ASN A 359 -0.90 0.41 2.81
N LEU A 360 -1.52 0.35 1.63
CA LEU A 360 -2.98 0.23 1.56
C LEU A 360 -3.41 -1.17 2.02
N SER A 361 -4.58 -1.23 2.63
CA SER A 361 -5.26 -2.48 2.91
C SER A 361 -5.82 -3.10 1.63
N LYS A 362 -6.06 -4.41 1.65
CA LYS A 362 -6.65 -5.15 0.53
C LYS A 362 -8.03 -4.63 0.11
N VAL A 363 -8.80 -4.13 1.09
CA VAL A 363 -10.10 -3.48 0.85
C VAL A 363 -9.92 -2.16 0.11
N GLU A 364 -8.99 -1.29 0.56
CA GLU A 364 -8.69 -0.03 -0.13
C GLU A 364 -8.19 -0.26 -1.57
N ILE A 365 -7.38 -1.30 -1.81
CA ILE A 365 -6.90 -1.66 -3.14
C ILE A 365 -8.06 -2.14 -4.03
N GLY A 366 -8.90 -3.06 -3.56
CA GLY A 366 -10.06 -3.54 -4.32
C GLY A 366 -11.07 -2.44 -4.62
N GLN A 367 -11.30 -1.51 -3.68
CA GLN A 367 -12.12 -0.33 -3.90
C GLN A 367 -11.50 0.64 -4.92
N LEU A 368 -10.17 0.82 -4.94
CA LEU A 368 -9.50 1.65 -5.94
C LEU A 368 -9.60 1.05 -7.34
N LEU A 369 -9.44 -0.27 -7.49
CA LEU A 369 -9.59 -0.97 -8.76
C LEU A 369 -11.02 -0.83 -9.29
N ALA A 370 -12.01 -1.15 -8.45
CA ALA A 370 -13.42 -0.99 -8.79
C ALA A 370 -13.81 0.45 -9.16
N ALA A 371 -13.23 1.46 -8.50
CA ALA A 371 -13.48 2.88 -8.79
C ALA A 371 -12.91 3.36 -10.15
N VAL A 372 -12.14 2.53 -10.86
CA VAL A 372 -11.65 2.82 -12.22
C VAL A 372 -11.86 1.66 -13.20
N GLU A 373 -12.81 0.78 -12.93
CA GLU A 373 -13.20 -0.34 -13.80
C GLU A 373 -12.02 -1.29 -14.13
N LEU A 374 -11.22 -1.60 -13.11
CA LEU A 374 -10.15 -2.61 -13.12
C LEU A 374 -10.54 -3.86 -12.30
#